data_AF-A0A1G6HAY7-F1
#
_entry.id   AF-A0A1G6HAY7-F1
#
_cell.length_a   1.000
_cell.length_b   1.000
_cell.length_c   1.000
_cell.angle_alpha   90.00
_cell.angle_beta   90.00
_cell.angle_gamma   90.00
#
_symmetry.space_group_name_H-M   'P 1'
#
loop_
_entity.id
_entity.type
_entity.pdbx_description
1 polymer ?
#
loop_
_entity_poly.entity_id
_entity_poly.type
_entity_poly.pdbx_seq_one_letter_code
_entity_poly.pdbx_strand_id
1 'polypeptide(L)' 'MAYVCEQLTVQNNVATCAVWVEQITINDLLGITMAQAVVISASIALVIITGAVFRKLSKIGESSHG' A
#
# COMPACT_ATOMS: atom_id res chain seq x y z
N MET A 1 -5.92 14.66 3.72
CA MET A 1 -6.43 14.08 4.99
C MET A 1 -7.88 13.71 4.78
N ALA A 2 -8.24 12.44 4.95
CA ALA A 2 -9.63 11.98 4.85
C ALA A 2 -10.13 11.66 6.27
N TYR A 3 -11.31 12.16 6.61
CA TYR A 3 -11.95 11.89 7.90
C TYR A 3 -12.96 10.76 7.70
N VAL A 4 -12.84 9.71 8.50
CA VAL A 4 -13.82 8.63 8.54
C VAL A 4 -14.71 8.76 9.75
N CYS A 5 -15.97 8.42 9.55
CA CYS A 5 -16.97 8.43 10.59
C CYS A 5 -16.84 7.17 11.44
N GLU A 6 -16.47 7.31 12.71
CA GLU A 6 -16.39 6.17 13.64
C GLU A 6 -17.78 5.81 14.18
N GLN A 7 -18.59 6.83 14.47
CA GLN A 7 -19.95 6.64 14.98
C GLN A 7 -20.95 7.46 14.17
N LEU A 8 -21.71 6.77 13.31
CA LEU A 8 -22.88 7.32 12.65
C LEU A 8 -24.04 7.41 13.64
N THR A 9 -24.51 8.62 13.89
CA THR A 9 -25.75 8.87 14.62
C THR A 9 -26.84 9.28 13.64
N VAL A 10 -27.99 8.62 13.71
CA VAL A 10 -29.14 8.94 12.86
C VAL A 10 -30.18 9.66 13.71
N GLN A 11 -30.46 10.92 13.39
CA GLN A 11 -31.48 11.71 14.05
C GLN A 11 -32.36 12.39 13.00
N ASN A 12 -33.68 12.23 13.11
CA ASN A 12 -34.65 12.77 12.15
C ASN A 12 -34.37 12.42 10.67
N ASN A 13 -34.04 11.16 10.38
CA ASN A 13 -33.64 10.68 9.03
C ASN A 13 -32.39 11.34 8.44
N VAL A 14 -31.64 12.12 9.22
CA VAL A 14 -30.34 12.66 8.80
C VAL A 14 -29.25 11.83 9.49
N ALA A 15 -28.38 11.22 8.70
CA ALA A 15 -27.19 10.55 9.19
C ALA A 15 -26.08 11.59 9.39
N THR A 16 -25.70 11.84 10.64
CA THR A 16 -24.59 12.72 11.01
C THR A 16 -23.53 11.93 11.75
N CYS A 17 -22.28 12.31 11.57
CA CYS A 17 -21.16 11.69 12.27
C CYS A 17 -20.96 12.35 13.61
N ALA A 18 -21.17 11.59 14.69
CA ALA A 18 -20.93 12.05 16.05
C ALA A 18 -19.43 12.07 16.39
N VAL A 19 -18.66 11.16 15.79
CA VAL A 19 -17.21 11.06 15.98
C VAL A 19 -16.51 10.92 14.63
N TRP A 20 -15.58 11.83 14.36
CA TRP A 20 -14.70 11.80 13.20
C TRP A 20 -13.31 11.35 13.65
N VAL A 21 -12.79 10.31 13.00
CA VAL A 21 -11.42 9.83 13.20
C VAL A 21 -10.60 10.22 11.99
N GLU A 22 -9.38 10.68 12.24
CA GLU A 22 -8.40 10.89 11.19
C GLU A 22 -8.04 9.54 10.56
N GLN A 23 -8.34 9.37 9.27
CA GLN A 23 -7.89 8.20 8.53
C GLN A 23 -6.39 8.37 8.25
N ILE A 24 -5.56 8.02 9.23
CA ILE A 24 -4.11 7.96 9.08
C ILE A 24 -3.80 6.83 8.11
N THR A 25 -3.41 7.18 6.89
CA THR A 25 -2.91 6.21 5.92
C THR A 25 -1.54 5.73 6.45
N ILE A 26 -1.19 4.45 6.32
CA ILE A 26 0.05 3.86 6.90
C ILE A 26 1.32 4.69 6.64
N ASN A 27 1.38 5.41 5.51
CA ASN A 27 2.45 6.37 5.21
C ASN A 27 2.59 7.49 6.26
N ASP A 28 1.48 8.02 6.76
CA ASP A 28 1.44 9.10 7.76
C ASP A 28 1.78 8.58 9.17
N LEU A 29 1.39 7.34 9.50
CA LEU A 29 1.75 6.68 10.77
C LEU A 29 3.26 6.39 10.90
N LEU A 30 3.94 6.21 9.77
CA LEU A 30 5.39 5.97 9.68
C LEU A 30 6.19 7.26 9.41
N GLY A 31 5.54 8.44 9.34
CA GLY A 31 6.18 9.70 8.97
C GLY A 31 6.79 9.68 7.56
N ILE A 32 6.37 8.75 6.71
CA ILE A 32 6.84 8.59 5.34
C ILE A 32 6.07 9.57 4.46
N THR A 33 6.75 10.63 4.05
CA THR A 33 6.19 11.58 3.08
C THR A 33 5.79 10.88 1.79
N MET A 34 4.78 11.39 1.07
CA MET A 34 4.31 10.81 -0.20
C MET A 34 5.46 10.61 -1.22
N ALA A 35 6.46 11.51 -1.21
CA ALA A 35 7.67 11.38 -2.02
C ALA A 35 8.52 10.17 -1.63
N GLN A 36 8.70 9.89 -0.33
CA GLN A 36 9.43 8.73 0.15
C GLN A 36 8.68 7.42 -0.12
N ALA A 37 7.34 7.43 -0.03
CA ALA A 37 6.53 6.26 -0.35
C ALA A 37 6.70 5.81 -1.81
N VAL A 38 6.79 6.76 -2.75
CA VAL A 38 7.06 6.46 -4.17
C VAL A 38 8.43 5.81 -4.33
N VAL A 39 9.48 6.36 -3.69
CA VAL A 39 10.84 5.80 -3.76
C VAL A 39 10.91 4.39 -3.18
N ILE A 40 10.25 4.14 -2.04
CA ILE A 40 10.20 2.81 -1.41
C ILE A 40 9.45 1.82 -2.31
N SER A 41 8.32 2.21 -2.89
CA SER A 41 7.57 1.32 -3.78
C SER A 41 8.35 0.98 -5.06
N ALA A 42 9.08 1.94 -5.61
CA ALA A 42 9.92 1.73 -6.79
C ALA A 42 11.11 0.80 -6.50
N SER A 43 11.74 0.92 -5.34
CA SER A 43 12.85 0.04 -4.95
C SER A 43 12.38 -1.39 -4.69
N ILE A 44 11.21 -1.58 -4.06
CA ILE A 44 10.60 -2.91 -3.88
C ILE A 44 10.27 -3.55 -5.23
N ALA A 45 9.70 -2.78 -6.17
CA ALA A 45 9.38 -3.28 -7.51
C ALA A 45 10.63 -3.79 -8.26
N LEU A 46 11.75 -3.08 -8.17
CA LEU A 46 13.03 -3.50 -8.77
C LEU A 46 13.54 -4.83 -8.20
N VAL A 47 13.45 -5.04 -6.89
CA VAL A 47 13.87 -6.30 -6.24
C VAL A 47 13.00 -7.46 -6.72
N ILE A 48 11.68 -7.26 -6.81
CA ILE A 48 10.74 -8.29 -7.28
C ILE A 48 11.02 -8.64 -8.75
N ILE A 49 11.20 -7.64 -9.61
CA ILE A 49 11.51 -7.84 -11.03
C ILE A 49 12.83 -8.60 -11.18
N THR A 50 13.87 -8.18 -10.46
CA THR A 50 15.18 -8.83 -10.49
C THR A 50 15.07 -10.29 -10.06
N GLY A 51 14.39 -10.58 -8.94
CA GLY A 51 14.13 -11.94 -8.49
C GLY A 51 13.34 -12.79 -9.50
N ALA A 52 12.35 -12.19 -10.18
CA ALA A 52 11.58 -12.87 -11.22
C ALA A 52 12.42 -13.18 -12.48
N VAL A 53 13.31 -12.27 -12.87
CA VAL A 53 14.25 -12.47 -13.99
C VAL A 53 15.25 -13.58 -13.65
N PHE A 54 15.86 -13.55 -12.47
CA PHE A 54 16.76 -14.62 -12.02
C PHE A 54 16.07 -15.98 -11.97
N ARG A 55 14.82 -16.05 -11.49
CA ARG A 55 14.02 -17.28 -11.53
C ARG A 55 13.76 -17.77 -12.95
N LYS A 56 13.48 -16.87 -13.90
CA LYS A 56 13.30 -17.24 -15.31
C LYS A 56 14.60 -17.73 -15.94
N LEU A 57 15.72 -17.05 -15.70
CA LEU A 57 17.04 -17.46 -16.21
C LEU A 57 17.49 -18.79 -15.60
N SER A 58 17.25 -19.01 -14.30
CA SER A 58 17.50 -20.29 -13.63
C SER A 58 16.72 -21.43 -14.29
N LYS A 59 15.43 -21.22 -14.60
CA LYS A 59 14.61 -22.19 -15.33
C LYS A 59 15.11 -22.47 -16.75
N ILE A 60 15.61 -21.45 -17.45
CA ILE A 60 16.19 -21.62 -18.79
C ILE A 60 17.52 -22.40 -18.70
N GLY A 61 18.34 -22.13 -17.69
CA GLY A 61 19.59 -22.86 -17.44
C GLY A 61 19.36 -24.34 -17.09
N GLU A 62 18.32 -24.64 -16.30
CA GLU A 62 17.87 -26.02 -16.05
C GLU A 62 17.41 -26.71 -17.34
N SER A 63 16.67 -26.01 -18.19
CA SER A 63 16.17 -26.56 -19.46
C SER A 63 17.24 -26.69 -20.55
N SER A 64 18.41 -26.06 -20.40
CA SER A 64 19.52 -26.11 -21.38
C SER A 64 20.55 -27.21 -21.09
N HIS A 65 20.55 -27.79 -19.89
CA HIS A 65 21.41 -28.92 -19.50
C HIS A 65 20.64 -30.25 -19.38
N GLY A 66 19.42 -30.31 -19.93
CA GLY A 66 18.63 -31.53 -20.11
C GLY A 66 18.69 -32.04 -21.53
#